data_AF-A0A553GMP9-F1
#
_entry.id   AF-A0A553GMP9-F1
#
_cell.length_a   1.000
_cell.length_b   1.000
_cell.length_c   1.000
_cell.angle_alpha   90.00
_cell.angle_beta   90.00
_cell.angle_gamma   90.00
#
_symmetry.space_group_name_H-M   'P 1'
#
loop_
_entity.id
_entity.type
_entity.pdbx_description
1 polymer ?
#
loop_
_entity_poly.entity_id
_entity_poly.type
_entity_poly.pdbx_seq_one_letter_code
_entity_poly.pdbx_strand_id
1 'polypeptide(L)'
;MKKLFKYIPILLALLWSCNPMEDVYNDLDDVREPYSEAVEFIMSAEDYNTVSKQALEDATNAEDSAYASAVKSDLSFNEKYTDVDYMRFVLHTNYIALNKNSVAKVEYNTTDKPDDLITLEAADQYRLSKEDYALVDEGLVAEGEGFYPGFEAETYMPTILAAGIENPVEGDIVRVNYKYYIGEPKIGYTPVFNETFDDGTLGQFTSVNVLGEDLWVSKSYSADFFAEASGYNAGQCEDWLVSPVIDLSSANDTKFQVNQYVNYLTDWSDLKILISTDYTDNVSSATWEEIVVETKPAGNNHDFVLSELVDLSGYDGMSCYIAFKYLCPSDNATRWRLNDVTVSKKGITAESDTREIFYQYNGSEWEEKDQCLVLSYVDYEMMGSPGNYHNFSSSDAPENYIPTFMSEKYPYAQETDMMYIAYRYYANRVTSTKVDKYVFSAGQWMSDSNGPFITVNNQFVHNGTTWMFDPTIKFTMGKADYQMIVDYVKAEINEDYAPYPDGEYYYGAGAKYVNFDLRIKNRIKYEIPTGIEGKTFEDLSEDEAKEVIIERIPEGIIQMLIVKYPDAVTTVGGIDVYYEVTWDSYENDLSRNEYIYKFKCVKSGPSPEFEFIEDISPEN
;
A
#
# COMPACT_ATOMS: atom_id res chain seq x y z
N MET A 1 59.01 -30.93 -53.52
CA MET A 1 58.81 -30.70 -52.06
C MET A 1 57.34 -30.31 -51.89
N LYS A 2 56.46 -31.24 -51.47
CA LYS A 2 55.94 -31.38 -50.08
C LYS A 2 55.32 -30.05 -49.61
N LYS A 3 54.04 -29.92 -49.25
CA LYS A 3 53.12 -30.81 -48.49
C LYS A 3 51.66 -30.47 -48.91
N LEU A 4 50.77 -31.39 -49.32
CA LEU A 4 50.05 -32.43 -48.56
C LEU A 4 49.33 -31.88 -47.30
N PHE A 5 48.00 -31.71 -47.37
CA PHE A 5 46.97 -32.42 -46.58
C PHE A 5 45.58 -32.11 -47.20
N LYS A 6 45.01 -33.05 -47.96
CA LYS A 6 43.89 -33.97 -47.63
C LYS A 6 42.49 -33.34 -47.88
N TYR A 7 41.76 -33.77 -48.93
CA TYR A 7 40.83 -34.94 -48.98
C TYR A 7 39.66 -34.73 -47.99
N ILE A 8 38.37 -34.76 -48.34
CA ILE A 8 37.63 -35.69 -49.21
C ILE A 8 36.19 -35.12 -49.41
N PRO A 9 35.43 -35.60 -50.41
CA PRO A 9 34.52 -34.82 -51.26
C PRO A 9 33.04 -35.15 -51.05
N ILE A 10 32.18 -34.40 -51.76
CA ILE A 10 31.00 -34.86 -52.50
C ILE A 10 30.41 -36.20 -52.02
N LEU A 11 29.46 -36.13 -51.11
CA LEU A 11 28.31 -37.02 -51.01
C LEU A 11 27.23 -36.27 -50.22
N LEU A 12 25.95 -36.48 -50.54
CA LEU A 12 24.75 -35.77 -50.04
C LEU A 12 24.31 -34.53 -50.83
N ALA A 13 24.07 -34.71 -52.13
CA ALA A 13 23.08 -33.93 -52.88
C ALA A 13 21.77 -34.71 -53.07
N LEU A 14 21.33 -35.47 -52.06
CA LEU A 14 20.07 -36.23 -52.04
C LEU A 14 19.52 -36.39 -50.61
N LEU A 15 19.37 -35.31 -49.87
CA LEU A 15 18.42 -35.26 -48.76
C LEU A 15 17.63 -33.95 -48.88
N TRP A 16 16.68 -33.93 -49.82
CA TRP A 16 15.44 -33.24 -49.50
C TRP A 16 14.93 -33.89 -48.22
N SER A 17 15.10 -33.21 -47.08
CA SER A 17 14.29 -33.51 -45.92
C SER A 17 12.86 -33.09 -46.27
N CYS A 18 12.13 -33.95 -46.99
CA CYS A 18 10.77 -34.21 -46.56
C CYS A 18 10.94 -34.59 -45.10
N ASN A 19 10.53 -33.71 -44.19
CA ASN A 19 10.42 -34.01 -42.78
C ASN A 19 9.36 -35.12 -42.71
N PRO A 20 9.75 -36.41 -42.72
CA PRO A 20 8.81 -37.50 -43.01
C PRO A 20 7.83 -37.72 -41.86
N MET A 21 8.01 -36.93 -40.79
CA MET A 21 7.21 -36.84 -39.60
C MET A 21 6.52 -35.50 -39.43
N GLU A 22 6.59 -34.55 -40.37
CA GLU A 22 5.83 -33.30 -40.24
C GLU A 22 4.32 -33.57 -40.26
N ASP A 23 3.86 -34.39 -41.21
CA ASP A 23 2.48 -34.85 -41.24
C ASP A 23 2.13 -35.63 -39.98
N VAL A 24 3.05 -36.43 -39.42
CA VAL A 24 2.80 -37.20 -38.19
C VAL A 24 2.88 -36.36 -36.92
N TYR A 25 3.70 -35.31 -36.89
CA TYR A 25 3.74 -34.35 -35.78
C TYR A 25 2.53 -33.43 -35.82
N ASN A 26 2.09 -33.00 -37.02
CA ASN A 26 0.84 -32.29 -37.21
C ASN A 26 -0.35 -33.19 -36.86
N ASP A 27 -0.38 -34.45 -37.31
CA ASP A 27 -1.40 -35.43 -36.92
C ASP A 27 -1.35 -35.73 -35.41
N LEU A 28 -0.17 -35.74 -34.77
CA LEU A 28 -0.03 -35.93 -33.32
C LEU A 28 -0.48 -34.69 -32.53
N ASP A 29 -0.17 -33.48 -33.01
CA ASP A 29 -0.60 -32.23 -32.39
C ASP A 29 -2.11 -31.97 -32.64
N ASP A 30 -2.64 -32.38 -33.79
CA ASP A 30 -4.07 -32.32 -34.12
C ASP A 30 -4.91 -33.34 -33.31
N VAL A 31 -4.27 -34.40 -32.80
CA VAL A 31 -4.90 -35.44 -31.94
C VAL A 31 -4.57 -35.22 -30.46
N ARG A 32 -3.67 -34.28 -30.13
CA ARG A 32 -3.32 -34.00 -28.74
C ARG A 32 -4.38 -33.10 -28.13
N GLU A 33 -5.32 -33.72 -27.44
CA GLU A 33 -6.33 -33.02 -26.66
C GLU A 33 -5.66 -31.95 -25.77
N PRO A 34 -6.20 -30.71 -25.74
CA PRO A 34 -5.68 -29.64 -24.91
C PRO A 34 -5.57 -30.10 -23.45
N TYR A 35 -4.44 -29.81 -22.82
CA TYR A 35 -4.21 -30.25 -21.44
C TYR A 35 -5.28 -29.66 -20.50
N SER A 36 -6.03 -30.54 -19.84
CA SER A 36 -7.11 -30.18 -18.91
C SER A 36 -6.89 -30.86 -17.56
N GLU A 37 -7.03 -30.09 -16.47
CA GLU A 37 -6.85 -30.59 -15.11
C GLU A 37 -7.80 -29.86 -14.13
N ALA A 38 -8.10 -30.51 -13.00
CA ALA A 38 -8.75 -29.87 -11.86
C ALA A 38 -7.69 -29.49 -10.81
N VAL A 39 -7.61 -28.20 -10.47
CA VAL A 39 -6.61 -27.66 -9.53
C VAL A 39 -7.28 -26.96 -8.33
N GLU A 40 -6.61 -27.02 -7.18
CA GLU A 40 -6.93 -26.20 -6.01
C GLU A 40 -5.88 -25.09 -5.91
N PHE A 41 -6.31 -23.85 -5.70
CA PHE A 41 -5.45 -22.68 -5.71
C PHE A 41 -5.81 -21.73 -4.56
N ILE A 42 -4.81 -21.18 -3.87
CA ILE A 42 -5.00 -20.20 -2.80
C ILE A 42 -4.28 -18.93 -3.25
N MET A 43 -5.00 -17.81 -3.31
CA MET A 43 -4.42 -16.54 -3.76
C MET A 43 -3.35 -16.03 -2.79
N SER A 44 -2.19 -15.67 -3.34
CA SER A 44 -1.09 -15.00 -2.66
C SER A 44 -1.17 -13.48 -2.82
N ALA A 45 -0.31 -12.75 -2.10
CA ALA A 45 -0.19 -11.30 -2.26
C ALA A 45 0.23 -10.86 -3.69
N GLU A 46 0.98 -11.69 -4.42
CA GLU A 46 1.34 -11.37 -5.81
C GLU A 46 0.15 -11.55 -6.76
N ASP A 47 -0.78 -12.44 -6.43
CA ASP A 47 -2.00 -12.64 -7.22
C ASP A 47 -2.94 -11.44 -7.09
N TYR A 48 -3.12 -10.90 -5.87
CA TYR A 48 -3.86 -9.65 -5.67
C TYR A 48 -3.16 -8.45 -6.32
N ASN A 49 -1.82 -8.42 -6.35
CA ASN A 49 -1.06 -7.42 -7.12
C ASN A 49 -1.32 -7.54 -8.63
N THR A 50 -1.49 -8.77 -9.14
CA THR A 50 -1.84 -9.03 -10.55
C THR A 50 -3.23 -8.50 -10.86
N VAL A 51 -4.22 -8.76 -9.99
CA VAL A 51 -5.56 -8.18 -10.13
C VAL A 51 -5.52 -6.66 -10.09
N SER A 52 -4.86 -6.08 -9.09
CA SER A 52 -4.78 -4.63 -8.91
C SER A 52 -4.18 -3.91 -10.12
N LYS A 53 -3.13 -4.47 -10.74
CA LYS A 53 -2.55 -3.93 -11.98
C LYS A 53 -3.57 -3.90 -13.12
N GLN A 54 -4.32 -4.99 -13.31
CA GLN A 54 -5.33 -5.04 -14.36
C GLN A 54 -6.51 -4.11 -14.07
N ALA A 55 -6.96 -4.05 -12.81
CA ALA A 55 -8.02 -3.16 -12.36
C ALA A 55 -7.65 -1.67 -12.55
N LEU A 56 -6.38 -1.31 -12.36
CA LEU A 56 -5.86 0.04 -12.61
C LEU A 56 -5.89 0.40 -14.11
N GLU A 57 -5.71 -0.57 -15.00
CA GLU A 57 -5.87 -0.33 -16.45
C GLU A 57 -7.33 -0.07 -16.83
N ASP A 58 -8.27 -0.66 -16.10
CA ASP A 58 -9.72 -0.51 -16.31
C ASP A 58 -10.32 0.70 -15.57
N ALA A 59 -9.56 1.32 -14.65
CA ALA A 59 -10.02 2.45 -13.84
C ALA A 59 -10.24 3.71 -14.69
N THR A 60 -11.38 4.38 -14.50
CA THR A 60 -11.77 5.54 -15.32
C THR A 60 -11.67 6.88 -14.58
N ASN A 61 -11.56 6.85 -13.27
CA ASN A 61 -11.51 8.02 -12.39
C ASN A 61 -10.71 7.70 -11.10
N ALA A 62 -10.60 8.67 -10.19
CA ALA A 62 -9.82 8.53 -8.96
C ALA A 62 -10.42 7.49 -7.99
N GLU A 63 -11.75 7.45 -7.87
CA GLU A 63 -12.47 6.48 -7.05
C GLU A 63 -12.20 5.05 -7.55
N ASP A 64 -12.36 4.81 -8.86
CA ASP A 64 -12.01 3.54 -9.51
C ASP A 64 -10.55 3.14 -9.21
N SER A 65 -9.62 4.09 -9.30
CA SER A 65 -8.20 3.83 -9.04
C SER A 65 -7.93 3.47 -7.58
N ALA A 66 -8.68 4.05 -6.64
CA ALA A 66 -8.62 3.71 -5.23
C ALA A 66 -9.11 2.27 -4.98
N TYR A 67 -10.25 1.90 -5.56
CA TYR A 67 -10.77 0.54 -5.54
C TYR A 67 -9.79 -0.48 -6.14
N ALA A 68 -9.13 -0.15 -7.25
CA ALA A 68 -8.17 -1.02 -7.91
C ALA A 68 -6.92 -1.22 -7.05
N SER A 69 -6.43 -0.15 -6.42
CA SER A 69 -5.28 -0.19 -5.51
C SER A 69 -5.58 -0.97 -4.22
N ALA A 70 -6.81 -0.84 -3.70
CA ALA A 70 -7.26 -1.51 -2.50
C ALA A 70 -7.18 -3.04 -2.60
N VAL A 71 -7.42 -3.61 -3.80
CA VAL A 71 -7.34 -5.07 -4.00
C VAL A 71 -6.00 -5.63 -3.53
N LYS A 72 -4.91 -4.92 -3.84
CA LYS A 72 -3.55 -5.30 -3.44
C LYS A 72 -3.27 -4.97 -1.99
N SER A 73 -3.60 -3.77 -1.52
CA SER A 73 -3.26 -3.36 -0.15
C SER A 73 -3.98 -4.19 0.91
N ASP A 74 -5.19 -4.64 0.57
CA ASP A 74 -6.10 -5.30 1.50
C ASP A 74 -6.11 -6.82 1.30
N LEU A 75 -5.46 -7.30 0.23
CA LEU A 75 -5.36 -8.72 -0.13
C LEU A 75 -6.75 -9.35 -0.26
N SER A 76 -7.66 -8.65 -0.93
CA SER A 76 -9.05 -9.03 -1.09
C SER A 76 -9.69 -8.38 -2.33
N PHE A 77 -10.61 -9.07 -2.99
CA PHE A 77 -11.53 -8.40 -3.94
C PHE A 77 -12.48 -7.46 -3.20
N ASN A 78 -13.10 -6.55 -3.96
CA ASN A 78 -14.10 -5.61 -3.45
C ASN A 78 -15.30 -5.57 -4.41
N GLU A 79 -16.34 -4.81 -4.03
CA GLU A 79 -17.60 -4.76 -4.78
C GLU A 79 -17.45 -4.29 -6.24
N LYS A 80 -16.41 -3.50 -6.54
CA LYS A 80 -16.18 -2.95 -7.87
C LYS A 80 -15.32 -3.88 -8.73
N TYR A 81 -14.20 -4.35 -8.20
CA TYR A 81 -13.27 -5.26 -8.85
C TYR A 81 -13.44 -6.66 -8.25
N THR A 82 -14.40 -7.39 -8.81
CA THR A 82 -14.87 -8.67 -8.28
C THR A 82 -14.00 -9.84 -8.73
N ASP A 83 -14.09 -10.95 -8.00
CA ASP A 83 -13.48 -12.23 -8.37
C ASP A 83 -14.01 -12.75 -9.71
N VAL A 84 -15.30 -12.57 -9.98
CA VAL A 84 -15.97 -13.02 -11.21
C VAL A 84 -15.31 -12.42 -12.45
N ASP A 85 -14.94 -11.13 -12.39
CA ASP A 85 -14.38 -10.40 -13.53
C ASP A 85 -12.87 -10.56 -13.63
N TYR A 86 -12.16 -10.63 -12.50
CA TYR A 86 -10.71 -10.51 -12.47
C TYR A 86 -9.94 -11.79 -12.15
N MET A 87 -10.58 -12.83 -11.60
CA MET A 87 -9.89 -14.10 -11.32
C MET A 87 -9.28 -14.72 -12.58
N ARG A 88 -9.89 -14.46 -13.75
CA ARG A 88 -9.39 -14.94 -15.04
C ARG A 88 -7.95 -14.52 -15.32
N PHE A 89 -7.52 -13.34 -14.89
CA PHE A 89 -6.16 -12.85 -15.11
C PHE A 89 -5.15 -13.58 -14.23
N VAL A 90 -5.53 -13.87 -12.99
CA VAL A 90 -4.73 -14.65 -12.03
C VAL A 90 -4.57 -16.08 -12.52
N LEU A 91 -5.66 -16.74 -12.87
CA LEU A 91 -5.64 -18.13 -13.33
C LEU A 91 -4.94 -18.27 -14.69
N HIS A 92 -5.09 -17.30 -15.60
CA HIS A 92 -4.33 -17.31 -16.85
C HIS A 92 -2.83 -17.21 -16.58
N THR A 93 -2.41 -16.33 -15.66
CA THR A 93 -0.99 -16.13 -15.32
C THR A 93 -0.38 -17.36 -14.64
N ASN A 94 -1.10 -17.97 -13.70
CA ASN A 94 -0.61 -19.12 -12.93
C ASN A 94 -0.74 -20.46 -13.68
N TYR A 95 -1.73 -20.59 -14.57
CA TYR A 95 -2.08 -21.85 -15.24
C TYR A 95 -2.16 -21.71 -16.77
N ILE A 96 -1.14 -21.12 -17.40
CA ILE A 96 -1.08 -20.82 -18.83
C ILE A 96 -1.33 -22.07 -19.73
N ALA A 97 -0.94 -23.26 -19.25
CA ALA A 97 -1.07 -24.51 -20.02
C ALA A 97 -2.46 -25.16 -19.92
N LEU A 98 -3.29 -24.77 -18.96
CA LEU A 98 -4.63 -25.33 -18.76
C LEU A 98 -5.61 -24.78 -19.80
N ASN A 99 -6.40 -25.65 -20.40
CA ASN A 99 -7.29 -25.32 -21.51
C ASN A 99 -8.73 -25.79 -21.23
N LYS A 100 -9.59 -25.84 -22.26
CA LYS A 100 -11.01 -26.18 -22.19
C LYS A 100 -11.28 -27.36 -21.25
N ASN A 101 -12.29 -27.22 -20.40
CA ASN A 101 -12.70 -28.19 -19.36
C ASN A 101 -11.77 -28.28 -18.13
N SER A 102 -10.70 -27.48 -18.06
CA SER A 102 -9.97 -27.32 -16.80
C SER A 102 -10.84 -26.63 -15.77
N VAL A 103 -10.66 -27.00 -14.50
CA VAL A 103 -11.41 -26.47 -13.36
C VAL A 103 -10.42 -25.99 -12.31
N ALA A 104 -10.63 -24.80 -11.76
CA ALA A 104 -9.87 -24.26 -10.64
C ALA A 104 -10.82 -23.97 -9.49
N LYS A 105 -10.58 -24.57 -8.32
CA LYS A 105 -11.21 -24.17 -7.06
C LYS A 105 -10.27 -23.21 -6.36
N VAL A 106 -10.72 -21.97 -6.20
CA VAL A 106 -9.87 -20.88 -5.72
C VAL A 106 -10.35 -20.38 -4.37
N GLU A 107 -9.44 -20.36 -3.40
CA GLU A 107 -9.61 -19.70 -2.11
C GLU A 107 -9.00 -18.29 -2.17
N TYR A 108 -9.80 -17.29 -1.80
CA TYR A 108 -9.41 -15.87 -1.80
C TYR A 108 -10.26 -15.08 -0.79
N ASN A 109 -9.92 -13.81 -0.56
CA ASN A 109 -10.66 -12.93 0.34
C ASN A 109 -11.50 -11.92 -0.45
N THR A 110 -12.65 -11.54 0.11
CA THR A 110 -13.45 -10.39 -0.33
C THR A 110 -13.76 -9.46 0.83
N THR A 111 -14.09 -8.20 0.55
CA THR A 111 -14.49 -7.19 1.54
C THR A 111 -15.72 -6.41 1.08
N ASP A 112 -16.58 -6.05 2.03
CA ASP A 112 -17.72 -5.14 1.85
C ASP A 112 -17.37 -3.73 2.40
N LYS A 113 -16.10 -3.33 2.25
CA LYS A 113 -15.61 -2.05 2.78
C LYS A 113 -16.24 -0.87 2.00
N PRO A 114 -16.88 0.09 2.67
CA PRO A 114 -17.49 1.26 2.03
C PRO A 114 -16.52 2.13 1.19
N ASP A 115 -17.04 2.74 0.11
CA ASP A 115 -16.34 3.57 -0.89
C ASP A 115 -15.56 4.73 -0.27
N ASP A 116 -16.17 5.38 0.72
CA ASP A 116 -15.61 6.52 1.46
C ASP A 116 -14.34 6.14 2.24
N LEU A 117 -14.29 4.95 2.86
CA LEU A 117 -13.10 4.44 3.54
C LEU A 117 -11.98 4.13 2.57
N ILE A 118 -12.31 3.50 1.44
CA ILE A 118 -11.34 3.16 0.38
C ILE A 118 -10.72 4.45 -0.16
N THR A 119 -11.55 5.46 -0.45
CA THR A 119 -11.10 6.76 -0.97
C THR A 119 -10.19 7.48 0.02
N LEU A 120 -10.53 7.48 1.33
CA LEU A 120 -9.71 8.11 2.36
C LEU A 120 -8.37 7.39 2.60
N GLU A 121 -8.34 6.06 2.52
CA GLU A 121 -7.10 5.28 2.61
C GLU A 121 -6.17 5.53 1.42
N ALA A 122 -6.74 5.68 0.23
CA ALA A 122 -6.02 5.90 -1.02
C ALA A 122 -5.63 7.36 -1.27
N ALA A 123 -6.17 8.32 -0.52
CA ALA A 123 -5.90 9.74 -0.70
C ALA A 123 -4.38 10.03 -0.68
N ASP A 124 -3.93 10.78 -1.68
CA ASP A 124 -2.53 11.15 -1.84
C ASP A 124 -2.03 11.96 -0.65
N GLN A 125 -0.75 11.77 -0.31
CA GLN A 125 -0.11 12.56 0.73
C GLN A 125 0.54 13.80 0.13
N TYR A 126 0.12 14.99 0.58
CA TYR A 126 0.76 16.26 0.22
C TYR A 126 1.62 16.75 1.39
N ARG A 127 2.95 16.59 1.28
CA ARG A 127 3.89 17.02 2.32
C ARG A 127 4.40 18.42 2.01
N LEU A 128 4.13 19.38 2.90
CA LEU A 128 4.57 20.76 2.70
C LEU A 128 6.10 20.85 2.67
N SER A 129 6.58 21.55 1.64
CA SER A 129 7.95 21.98 1.42
C SER A 129 8.20 23.40 1.92
N LYS A 130 9.45 23.85 1.91
CA LYS A 130 9.78 25.24 2.22
C LYS A 130 9.09 26.20 1.24
N GLU A 131 9.02 25.83 -0.04
CA GLU A 131 8.37 26.60 -1.08
C GLU A 131 6.87 26.78 -0.81
N ASP A 132 6.20 25.74 -0.31
CA ASP A 132 4.77 25.81 0.07
C ASP A 132 4.54 26.83 1.20
N TYR A 133 5.38 26.81 2.24
CA TYR A 133 5.28 27.79 3.33
C TYR A 133 5.57 29.23 2.85
N ALA A 134 6.49 29.39 1.91
CA ALA A 134 6.84 30.69 1.32
C ALA A 134 5.70 31.31 0.47
N LEU A 135 4.71 30.52 0.03
CA LEU A 135 3.54 31.06 -0.66
C LEU A 135 2.68 31.95 0.25
N VAL A 136 2.73 31.74 1.56
CA VAL A 136 1.84 32.39 2.52
C VAL A 136 2.56 33.33 3.48
N ASP A 137 3.83 33.08 3.79
CA ASP A 137 4.69 34.00 4.52
C ASP A 137 6.17 33.72 4.26
N GLU A 138 6.87 34.67 3.61
CA GLU A 138 8.33 34.62 3.40
C GLU A 138 9.14 34.80 4.70
N GLY A 139 8.47 35.14 5.81
CA GLY A 139 9.05 35.33 7.12
C GLY A 139 9.17 34.05 7.93
N LEU A 140 8.53 34.07 9.11
CA LEU A 140 8.76 33.07 10.15
C LEU A 140 8.19 31.68 9.78
N VAL A 141 7.15 31.62 8.95
CA VAL A 141 6.52 30.36 8.52
C VAL A 141 7.39 29.65 7.47
N ALA A 142 7.86 30.37 6.43
CA ALA A 142 8.79 29.81 5.45
C ALA A 142 10.12 29.42 6.08
N GLU A 143 10.71 30.31 6.88
CA GLU A 143 12.00 30.03 7.50
C GLU A 143 11.90 29.03 8.64
N GLY A 144 10.73 28.93 9.28
CA GLY A 144 10.42 27.91 10.27
C GLY A 144 10.00 26.57 9.66
N GLU A 145 9.68 26.53 8.37
CA GLU A 145 9.04 25.40 7.69
C GLU A 145 7.87 24.82 8.51
N GLY A 146 7.02 25.69 9.07
CA GLY A 146 5.92 25.27 9.93
C GLY A 146 5.00 26.39 10.38
N PHE A 147 3.73 26.03 10.58
CA PHE A 147 2.68 26.88 11.14
C PHE A 147 2.81 27.02 12.66
N TYR A 148 2.15 28.00 13.27
CA TYR A 148 2.20 28.25 14.72
C TYR A 148 0.98 29.04 15.19
N PRO A 149 0.69 29.11 16.52
CA PRO A 149 -0.45 29.88 17.03
C PRO A 149 -0.44 31.33 16.56
N GLY A 150 -1.51 31.74 15.88
CA GLY A 150 -1.62 33.07 15.24
C GLY A 150 -1.28 33.09 13.75
N PHE A 151 -0.79 31.97 13.20
CA PHE A 151 -0.66 31.71 11.77
C PHE A 151 -1.14 30.28 11.49
N GLU A 152 -2.47 30.09 11.51
CA GLU A 152 -3.09 28.77 11.48
C GLU A 152 -3.14 28.17 10.07
N ALA A 153 -2.82 26.87 9.97
CA ALA A 153 -2.79 26.14 8.70
C ALA A 153 -4.11 26.22 7.94
N GLU A 154 -5.26 26.09 8.61
CA GLU A 154 -6.61 26.13 8.02
C GLU A 154 -6.84 27.39 7.16
N THR A 155 -6.29 28.53 7.57
CA THR A 155 -6.48 29.81 6.84
C THR A 155 -5.69 29.84 5.52
N TYR A 156 -4.57 29.13 5.45
CA TYR A 156 -3.57 29.26 4.41
C TYR A 156 -3.48 28.03 3.50
N MET A 157 -3.91 26.87 3.99
CA MET A 157 -3.85 25.61 3.26
C MET A 157 -4.60 25.63 1.92
N PRO A 158 -5.80 26.25 1.80
CA PRO A 158 -6.47 26.35 0.51
C PRO A 158 -5.62 27.04 -0.57
N THR A 159 -4.84 28.06 -0.18
CA THR A 159 -3.92 28.76 -1.10
C THR A 159 -2.76 27.88 -1.52
N ILE A 160 -2.18 27.13 -0.57
CA ILE A 160 -1.07 26.20 -0.83
C ILE A 160 -1.53 25.09 -1.78
N LEU A 161 -2.65 24.43 -1.48
CA LEU A 161 -3.15 23.33 -2.30
C LEU A 161 -3.59 23.78 -3.69
N ALA A 162 -4.18 24.97 -3.83
CA ALA A 162 -4.52 25.53 -5.13
C ALA A 162 -3.29 25.82 -6.01
N ALA A 163 -2.14 26.13 -5.40
CA ALA A 163 -0.88 26.31 -6.12
C ALA A 163 -0.14 24.98 -6.39
N GLY A 164 -0.27 24.03 -5.47
CA GLY A 164 0.44 22.74 -5.51
C GLY A 164 -0.23 21.64 -6.32
N ILE A 165 -1.56 21.70 -6.49
CA ILE A 165 -2.34 20.67 -7.19
C ILE A 165 -3.02 21.30 -8.41
N GLU A 166 -2.58 20.90 -9.60
CA GLU A 166 -3.12 21.41 -10.87
C GLU A 166 -4.40 20.68 -11.27
N ASN A 167 -5.42 21.45 -11.68
CA ASN A 167 -6.71 20.96 -12.21
C ASN A 167 -7.45 19.93 -11.31
N PRO A 168 -7.65 20.20 -10.01
CA PRO A 168 -8.43 19.31 -9.16
C PRO A 168 -9.88 19.21 -9.64
N VAL A 169 -10.49 18.05 -9.42
CA VAL A 169 -11.89 17.75 -9.73
C VAL A 169 -12.69 17.71 -8.42
N GLU A 170 -13.95 18.13 -8.48
CA GLU A 170 -14.86 18.06 -7.31
C GLU A 170 -14.88 16.65 -6.73
N GLY A 171 -14.63 16.56 -5.42
CA GLY A 171 -14.55 15.30 -4.70
C GLY A 171 -13.12 14.81 -4.42
N ASP A 172 -12.09 15.32 -5.12
CA ASP A 172 -10.69 14.95 -4.90
C ASP A 172 -10.29 15.15 -3.43
N ILE A 173 -9.57 14.19 -2.86
CA ILE A 173 -9.15 14.20 -1.46
C ILE A 173 -7.63 14.09 -1.38
N VAL A 174 -7.03 14.91 -0.52
CA VAL A 174 -5.60 14.87 -0.21
C VAL A 174 -5.36 14.87 1.29
N ARG A 175 -4.40 14.09 1.77
CA ARG A 175 -3.96 14.12 3.17
C ARG A 175 -2.71 14.99 3.30
N VAL A 176 -2.87 16.16 3.89
CA VAL A 176 -1.81 17.15 4.01
C VAL A 176 -0.96 16.89 5.25
N ASN A 177 0.35 16.75 5.09
CA ASN A 177 1.33 16.61 6.17
C ASN A 177 2.13 17.91 6.33
N TYR A 178 2.06 18.52 7.51
CA TYR A 178 2.74 19.77 7.81
C TYR A 178 3.28 19.81 9.24
N LYS A 179 4.22 20.73 9.49
CA LYS A 179 4.79 20.98 10.80
C LYS A 179 4.01 22.08 11.52
N TYR A 180 3.74 21.89 12.80
CA TYR A 180 3.11 22.90 13.64
C TYR A 180 3.95 23.11 14.91
N TYR A 181 4.25 24.36 15.24
CA TYR A 181 4.93 24.72 16.47
C TYR A 181 3.92 24.97 17.59
N ILE A 182 4.20 24.50 18.81
CA ILE A 182 3.30 24.68 19.98
C ILE A 182 3.25 26.16 20.43
N GLY A 183 4.24 26.96 20.03
CA GLY A 183 4.27 28.41 20.19
C GLY A 183 5.03 29.09 19.06
N GLU A 184 5.09 30.42 19.07
CA GLU A 184 5.79 31.20 18.04
C GLU A 184 7.29 30.82 17.99
N PRO A 185 7.80 30.33 16.85
CA PRO A 185 9.20 29.94 16.73
C PRO A 185 10.14 31.13 16.75
N LYS A 186 11.36 30.92 17.25
CA LYS A 186 12.42 31.95 17.24
C LYS A 186 13.55 31.54 16.32
N ILE A 187 13.89 32.43 15.39
CA ILE A 187 15.06 32.30 14.53
C ILE A 187 16.28 32.83 15.28
N GLY A 188 17.33 32.01 15.36
CA GLY A 188 18.62 32.38 15.93
C GLY A 188 19.78 31.71 15.18
N TYR A 189 20.99 31.88 15.69
CA TYR A 189 22.19 31.25 15.15
C TYR A 189 22.86 30.37 16.21
N THR A 190 23.17 29.14 15.84
CA THR A 190 23.83 28.16 16.71
C THR A 190 25.25 27.91 16.20
N PRO A 191 26.29 27.97 17.05
CA PRO A 191 27.66 27.71 16.63
C PRO A 191 27.83 26.31 16.00
N VAL A 192 28.45 26.26 14.84
CA VAL A 192 28.97 25.03 14.19
C VAL A 192 30.49 24.89 14.40
N PHE A 193 31.17 26.02 14.57
CA PHE A 193 32.56 26.09 15.01
C PHE A 193 32.70 27.23 16.02
N ASN A 194 33.43 27.00 17.10
CA ASN A 194 33.73 28.02 18.09
C ASN A 194 35.12 27.81 18.68
N GLU A 195 35.91 28.87 18.72
CA GLU A 195 37.22 28.89 19.38
C GLU A 195 37.34 30.14 20.26
N THR A 196 37.51 29.92 21.56
CA THR A 196 37.63 30.99 22.56
C THR A 196 39.07 31.18 23.05
N PHE A 197 40.00 30.29 22.70
CA PHE A 197 41.40 30.31 23.14
C PHE A 197 41.60 30.29 24.68
N ASP A 198 40.53 30.07 25.47
CA ASP A 198 40.54 30.12 26.94
C ASP A 198 41.41 29.04 27.59
N ASP A 199 41.81 28.03 26.84
CA ASP A 199 42.65 26.93 27.31
C ASP A 199 44.14 27.28 27.44
N GLY A 200 44.52 28.49 27.04
CA GLY A 200 45.90 28.97 27.07
C GLY A 200 46.80 28.41 25.99
N THR A 201 46.22 27.93 24.90
CA THR A 201 46.90 27.49 23.68
C THR A 201 46.39 28.28 22.47
N LEU A 202 46.76 27.88 21.25
CA LEU A 202 46.14 28.38 20.01
C LEU A 202 44.80 27.65 19.72
N GLY A 203 44.29 26.90 20.70
CA GLY A 203 43.09 26.10 20.62
C GLY A 203 43.20 25.10 19.47
N GLN A 204 42.18 25.10 18.62
CA GLN A 204 42.09 24.23 17.46
C GLN A 204 42.89 24.74 16.24
N PHE A 205 43.40 25.97 16.28
CA PHE A 205 44.12 26.56 15.15
C PHE A 205 45.59 26.13 15.09
N THR A 206 46.13 26.11 13.87
CA THR A 206 47.53 25.79 13.59
C THR A 206 48.24 27.03 13.03
N SER A 207 49.41 27.38 13.59
CA SER A 207 50.29 28.42 13.03
C SER A 207 51.04 27.88 11.80
N VAL A 208 51.14 28.69 10.75
CA VAL A 208 51.85 28.39 9.51
C VAL A 208 52.73 29.57 9.12
N ASN A 209 54.02 29.44 9.42
CA ASN A 209 55.02 30.42 9.06
C ASN A 209 55.43 30.32 7.57
N VAL A 210 55.32 31.44 6.84
CA VAL A 210 55.70 31.54 5.43
C VAL A 210 57.01 32.32 5.27
N LEU A 211 57.19 33.39 6.03
CA LEU A 211 58.38 34.25 6.00
C LEU A 211 58.68 34.81 7.38
N GLY A 212 59.96 34.87 7.75
CA GLY A 212 60.42 35.50 8.99
C GLY A 212 60.31 34.57 10.20
N GLU A 213 59.93 35.12 11.35
CA GLU A 213 59.70 34.35 12.59
C GLU A 213 58.23 33.86 12.66
N ASP A 214 58.00 32.74 13.37
CA ASP A 214 56.67 32.27 13.76
C ASP A 214 56.15 33.14 14.92
N LEU A 215 55.01 33.80 14.72
CA LEU A 215 54.52 34.89 15.55
C LEU A 215 53.23 34.56 16.29
N TRP A 216 52.35 33.72 15.72
CA TRP A 216 51.10 33.36 16.37
C TRP A 216 51.37 32.54 17.63
N VAL A 217 50.99 33.11 18.77
CA VAL A 217 51.18 32.48 20.08
C VAL A 217 49.98 32.73 20.98
N SER A 218 49.73 31.82 21.91
CA SER A 218 48.78 32.09 22.99
C SER A 218 49.38 33.06 24.01
N LYS A 219 48.58 34.03 24.42
CA LYS A 219 48.91 35.01 25.47
C LYS A 219 47.72 35.18 26.41
N SER A 220 47.98 35.75 27.57
CA SER A 220 46.92 36.13 28.50
C SER A 220 47.09 37.53 29.07
N TYR A 221 45.96 38.13 29.43
CA TYR A 221 45.89 39.39 30.16
C TYR A 221 44.65 39.39 31.06
N SER A 222 44.80 39.78 32.32
CA SER A 222 43.70 39.84 33.30
C SER A 222 42.85 38.56 33.42
N ALA A 223 43.49 37.40 33.25
CA ALA A 223 42.89 36.05 33.27
C ALA A 223 42.12 35.62 32.00
N ASP A 224 42.07 36.44 30.96
CA ASP A 224 41.58 36.04 29.64
C ASP A 224 42.75 35.60 28.75
N PHE A 225 42.53 34.57 27.93
CA PHE A 225 43.49 34.09 26.94
C PHE A 225 43.05 34.47 25.52
N PHE A 226 44.01 34.58 24.61
CA PHE A 226 43.79 34.93 23.21
C PHE A 226 44.98 34.51 22.35
N ALA A 227 44.75 34.32 21.06
CA ALA A 227 45.84 34.23 20.09
C ALA A 227 46.38 35.64 19.80
N GLU A 228 47.70 35.81 19.74
CA GLU A 228 48.37 37.09 19.43
C GLU A 228 49.43 36.89 18.35
N ALA A 229 49.46 37.80 17.36
CA ALA A 229 50.58 38.01 16.45
C ALA A 229 51.13 39.44 16.60
N SER A 230 52.46 39.58 16.57
CA SER A 230 53.13 40.87 16.71
C SER A 230 54.53 40.85 16.10
N GLY A 231 54.75 41.69 15.08
CA GLY A 231 56.04 41.84 14.39
C GLY A 231 57.13 42.61 15.16
N TYR A 232 56.92 42.91 16.44
CA TYR A 232 57.86 43.70 17.24
C TYR A 232 59.24 43.01 17.35
N ASN A 233 60.26 43.59 16.70
CA ASN A 233 61.61 43.05 16.52
C ASN A 233 61.72 41.79 15.64
N ALA A 234 60.68 41.41 14.90
CA ALA A 234 60.69 40.22 14.04
C ALA A 234 61.29 40.46 12.65
N GLY A 235 61.44 41.72 12.22
CA GLY A 235 61.81 42.06 10.84
C GLY A 235 60.63 41.87 9.89
N GLN A 236 60.89 41.59 8.60
CA GLN A 236 59.83 41.31 7.63
C GLN A 236 59.26 39.90 7.86
N CYS A 237 57.93 39.76 7.97
CA CYS A 237 57.27 38.48 8.20
C CYS A 237 55.96 38.29 7.44
N GLU A 238 55.60 37.02 7.26
CA GLU A 238 54.28 36.54 6.84
C GLU A 238 53.96 35.28 7.64
N ASP A 239 52.92 35.36 8.46
CA ASP A 239 52.52 34.28 9.36
C ASP A 239 51.01 34.12 9.41
N TRP A 240 50.54 32.88 9.47
CA TRP A 240 49.13 32.54 9.32
C TRP A 240 48.65 31.69 10.48
N LEU A 241 47.42 31.93 10.94
CA LEU A 241 46.73 31.06 11.89
C LEU A 241 45.53 30.42 11.17
N VAL A 242 45.56 29.11 10.94
CA VAL A 242 44.57 28.40 10.12
C VAL A 242 43.72 27.48 11.00
N SER A 243 42.40 27.52 10.82
CA SER A 243 41.43 26.70 11.55
C SER A 243 41.57 25.22 11.18
N PRO A 244 41.01 24.28 11.96
CA PRO A 244 40.72 22.95 11.43
C PRO A 244 39.67 23.06 10.30
N VAL A 245 39.39 21.93 9.65
CA VAL A 245 38.25 21.87 8.73
C VAL A 245 36.94 22.19 9.48
N ILE A 246 36.18 23.12 8.93
CA ILE A 246 34.84 23.49 9.40
C ILE A 246 33.84 22.82 8.46
N ASP A 247 33.05 21.89 9.00
CA ASP A 247 32.05 21.16 8.24
C ASP A 247 30.71 21.90 8.23
N LEU A 248 30.35 22.44 7.06
CA LEU A 248 29.10 23.15 6.79
C LEU A 248 28.13 22.30 5.96
N SER A 249 28.38 20.99 5.81
CA SER A 249 27.56 20.08 4.99
C SER A 249 26.07 20.05 5.37
N SER A 250 25.75 20.35 6.63
CA SER A 250 24.37 20.42 7.15
C SER A 250 23.97 21.83 7.63
N ALA A 251 24.74 22.84 7.25
CA ALA A 251 24.49 24.23 7.61
C ALA A 251 23.72 24.97 6.50
N ASN A 252 22.88 25.90 6.92
CA ASN A 252 22.21 26.86 6.06
C ASN A 252 22.29 28.26 6.69
N ASP A 253 22.34 29.27 5.82
CA ASP A 253 22.42 30.69 6.18
C ASP A 253 23.61 30.97 7.13
N THR A 254 24.77 30.35 6.87
CA THR A 254 25.94 30.41 7.76
C THR A 254 26.43 31.85 8.00
N LYS A 255 26.86 32.13 9.24
CA LYS A 255 27.40 33.43 9.68
C LYS A 255 28.74 33.27 10.39
N PHE A 256 29.64 34.23 10.17
CA PHE A 256 30.93 34.34 10.85
C PHE A 256 30.95 35.53 11.81
N GLN A 257 31.63 35.36 12.94
CA GLN A 257 31.90 36.42 13.89
C GLN A 257 33.27 36.21 14.54
N VAL A 258 33.97 37.30 14.84
CA VAL A 258 35.25 37.27 15.57
C VAL A 258 35.39 38.47 16.49
N ASN A 259 35.96 38.26 17.67
CA ASN A 259 36.32 39.32 18.60
C ASN A 259 37.80 39.69 18.44
N GLN A 260 38.06 40.91 17.98
CA GLN A 260 39.40 41.33 17.61
C GLN A 260 39.93 42.42 18.52
N TYR A 261 41.23 42.44 18.74
CA TYR A 261 41.94 43.58 19.31
C TYR A 261 43.10 43.92 18.38
N VAL A 262 43.28 45.21 18.09
CA VAL A 262 44.40 45.70 17.28
C VAL A 262 45.00 46.94 17.90
N ASN A 263 46.34 46.99 18.00
CA ASN A 263 47.09 48.17 18.44
C ASN A 263 48.35 48.37 17.60
N TYR A 264 48.86 49.59 17.54
CA TYR A 264 49.98 50.01 16.70
C TYR A 264 49.73 49.77 15.20
N LEU A 265 48.46 49.85 14.79
CA LEU A 265 48.06 49.63 13.42
C LEU A 265 48.66 50.68 12.50
N THR A 266 49.27 50.24 11.40
CA THR A 266 49.74 51.11 10.33
C THR A 266 48.84 50.99 9.10
N ASP A 267 48.53 49.76 8.68
CA ASP A 267 47.64 49.47 7.55
C ASP A 267 46.80 48.21 7.84
N TRP A 268 45.50 48.27 7.55
CA TRP A 268 44.60 47.12 7.64
C TRP A 268 44.88 46.09 6.54
N SER A 269 45.54 46.46 5.44
CA SER A 269 45.90 45.49 4.39
C SER A 269 46.83 44.39 4.88
N ASP A 270 47.54 44.65 5.98
CA ASP A 270 48.49 43.72 6.59
C ASP A 270 47.80 42.63 7.45
N LEU A 271 46.52 42.81 7.77
CA LEU A 271 45.71 41.87 8.56
C LEU A 271 44.54 41.37 7.71
N LYS A 272 44.50 40.08 7.41
CA LYS A 272 43.46 39.49 6.56
C LYS A 272 42.77 38.32 7.25
N ILE A 273 41.45 38.29 7.17
CA ILE A 273 40.63 37.14 7.52
C ILE A 273 40.23 36.50 6.21
N LEU A 274 40.54 35.22 6.04
CA LEU A 274 40.45 34.52 4.77
C LEU A 274 39.68 33.23 4.95
N ILE A 275 39.01 32.78 3.89
CA ILE A 275 38.34 31.49 3.81
C ILE A 275 38.79 30.72 2.57
N SER A 276 38.95 29.42 2.71
CA SER A 276 39.33 28.50 1.64
C SER A 276 38.52 27.21 1.71
N THR A 277 38.19 26.64 0.56
CA THR A 277 37.55 25.32 0.43
C THR A 277 38.50 24.26 -0.13
N ASP A 278 39.74 24.62 -0.47
CA ASP A 278 40.73 23.76 -1.13
C ASP A 278 42.06 23.65 -0.37
N TYR A 279 42.15 24.20 0.84
CA TYR A 279 43.34 24.13 1.67
C TYR A 279 43.70 22.69 2.08
N THR A 280 44.93 22.29 1.78
CA THR A 280 45.53 21.01 2.20
C THR A 280 46.92 21.24 2.80
N ASP A 281 46.98 21.77 4.02
CA ASP A 281 48.20 21.98 4.82
C ASP A 281 49.26 22.93 4.22
N ASN A 282 48.97 23.63 3.12
CA ASN A 282 49.87 24.60 2.51
C ASN A 282 49.12 25.86 2.05
N VAL A 283 49.36 26.97 2.76
CA VAL A 283 48.65 28.24 2.54
C VAL A 283 48.97 28.88 1.19
N SER A 284 50.12 28.54 0.58
CA SER A 284 50.56 29.12 -0.71
C SER A 284 49.94 28.44 -1.93
N SER A 285 49.41 27.22 -1.78
CA SER A 285 48.78 26.47 -2.87
C SER A 285 47.26 26.51 -2.84
N ALA A 286 46.67 27.01 -1.76
CA ALA A 286 45.23 27.13 -1.59
C ALA A 286 44.70 28.44 -2.19
N THR A 287 43.43 28.44 -2.57
CA THR A 287 42.68 29.61 -2.99
C THR A 287 42.02 30.24 -1.77
N TRP A 288 42.24 31.54 -1.56
CA TRP A 288 41.72 32.28 -0.40
C TRP A 288 40.83 33.44 -0.85
N GLU A 289 39.63 33.52 -0.29
CA GLU A 289 38.72 34.65 -0.42
C GLU A 289 38.71 35.43 0.90
N GLU A 290 38.62 36.76 0.85
CA GLU A 290 38.63 37.59 2.05
C GLU A 290 37.26 37.65 2.70
N ILE A 291 37.18 37.30 3.99
CA ILE A 291 36.03 37.59 4.84
C ILE A 291 36.15 39.04 5.29
N VAL A 292 35.30 39.91 4.73
CA VAL A 292 35.29 41.33 5.07
C VAL A 292 34.47 41.56 6.34
N VAL A 293 35.12 42.09 7.38
CA VAL A 293 34.49 42.58 8.61
C VAL A 293 34.48 44.10 8.59
N GLU A 294 33.34 44.74 8.85
CA GLU A 294 33.18 46.19 8.90
C GLU A 294 33.38 46.75 10.31
N THR A 295 32.93 46.02 11.33
CA THR A 295 33.07 46.40 12.74
C THR A 295 34.46 46.02 13.24
N LYS A 296 35.41 46.97 13.14
CA LYS A 296 36.82 46.76 13.47
C LYS A 296 37.26 47.53 14.73
N PRO A 297 38.28 47.04 15.47
CA PRO A 297 38.99 47.83 16.47
C PRO A 297 39.56 49.14 15.92
N ALA A 298 39.76 50.14 16.78
CA ALA A 298 40.33 51.44 16.38
C ALA A 298 41.80 51.35 15.93
N GLY A 299 42.52 50.29 16.29
CA GLY A 299 43.91 50.05 15.91
C GLY A 299 44.95 50.79 16.76
N ASN A 300 44.53 51.54 17.78
CA ASN A 300 45.41 52.38 18.60
C ASN A 300 45.03 52.41 20.10
N ASN A 301 44.16 51.51 20.54
CA ASN A 301 43.69 51.39 21.93
C ASN A 301 43.79 49.95 22.43
N HIS A 302 43.17 49.68 23.58
CA HIS A 302 43.27 48.39 24.26
C HIS A 302 41.97 47.58 24.26
N ASP A 303 41.04 47.91 23.35
CA ASP A 303 39.68 47.39 23.40
C ASP A 303 39.51 46.22 22.43
N PHE A 304 38.89 45.15 22.91
CA PHE A 304 38.35 44.09 22.06
C PHE A 304 37.03 44.57 21.43
N VAL A 305 36.86 44.30 20.14
CA VAL A 305 35.67 44.65 19.38
C VAL A 305 35.18 43.40 18.66
N LEU A 306 33.96 42.98 19.00
CA LEU A 306 33.24 41.92 18.32
C LEU A 306 32.73 42.41 16.97
N SER A 307 32.95 41.62 15.92
CA SER A 307 32.45 41.93 14.58
C SER A 307 30.92 41.85 14.51
N GLU A 308 30.35 42.38 13.43
CA GLU A 308 29.01 41.98 12.99
C GLU A 308 28.96 40.49 12.60
N LEU A 309 27.75 39.96 12.41
CA LEU A 309 27.54 38.66 11.77
C LEU A 309 27.80 38.83 10.26
N VAL A 310 28.94 38.34 9.79
CA VAL A 310 29.31 38.36 8.38
C VAL A 310 28.65 37.17 7.68
N ASP A 311 28.05 37.41 6.51
CA ASP A 311 27.40 36.35 5.74
C ASP A 311 28.43 35.40 5.11
N LEU A 312 28.30 34.11 5.43
CA LEU A 312 29.06 33.02 4.82
C LEU A 312 28.14 32.00 4.11
N SER A 313 26.88 32.35 3.83
CA SER A 313 25.91 31.45 3.18
C SER A 313 26.40 30.88 1.83
N GLY A 314 27.29 31.58 1.13
CA GLY A 314 27.93 31.09 -0.10
C GLY A 314 28.77 29.81 0.07
N TYR A 315 29.12 29.44 1.31
CA TYR A 315 29.86 28.22 1.65
C TYR A 315 28.98 27.15 2.30
N ASP A 316 27.65 27.35 2.37
CA ASP A 316 26.70 26.35 2.88
C ASP A 316 26.83 25.03 2.09
N GLY A 317 26.74 23.90 2.79
CA GLY A 317 26.88 22.57 2.20
C GLY A 317 28.33 22.14 1.89
N MET A 318 29.34 22.97 2.19
CA MET A 318 30.74 22.70 1.90
C MET A 318 31.56 22.38 3.16
N SER A 319 32.84 22.06 2.98
CA SER A 319 33.84 22.15 4.05
C SER A 319 34.78 23.31 3.75
N CYS A 320 35.11 24.09 4.76
CA CYS A 320 35.97 25.26 4.60
C CYS A 320 36.98 25.39 5.74
N TYR A 321 37.94 26.30 5.55
CA TYR A 321 38.97 26.66 6.51
C TYR A 321 38.99 28.17 6.63
N ILE A 322 39.05 28.69 7.84
CA ILE A 322 39.22 30.12 8.12
C ILE A 322 40.67 30.35 8.53
N ALA A 323 41.30 31.36 7.95
CA ALA A 323 42.66 31.73 8.29
C ALA A 323 42.79 33.22 8.61
N PHE A 324 43.68 33.51 9.55
CA PHE A 324 44.09 34.85 9.92
C PHE A 324 45.53 35.07 9.44
N LYS A 325 45.68 35.84 8.36
CA LYS A 325 46.97 36.16 7.76
C LYS A 325 47.49 37.48 8.35
N TYR A 326 48.69 37.41 8.92
CA TYR A 326 49.41 38.54 9.49
C TYR A 326 50.67 38.83 8.67
N LEU A 327 50.74 40.03 8.10
CA LEU A 327 51.92 40.56 7.45
C LEU A 327 52.59 41.59 8.36
N CYS A 328 53.91 41.52 8.50
CA CYS A 328 54.67 42.62 9.08
C CYS A 328 55.75 43.10 8.11
N PRO A 329 55.54 44.24 7.45
CA PRO A 329 56.60 44.98 6.79
C PRO A 329 57.75 45.32 7.76
N SER A 330 58.95 45.55 7.24
CA SER A 330 60.16 45.80 8.05
C SER A 330 60.09 47.00 9.01
N ASP A 331 59.12 47.88 8.83
CA ASP A 331 58.84 49.10 9.60
C ASP A 331 57.51 49.07 10.35
N ASN A 332 56.76 47.95 10.33
CA ASN A 332 55.47 47.79 10.98
C ASN A 332 55.52 46.63 12.01
N ALA A 333 54.94 46.87 13.18
CA ALA A 333 54.83 45.89 14.27
C ALA A 333 53.43 45.92 14.90
N THR A 334 52.39 45.96 14.05
CA THR A 334 50.99 45.91 14.48
C THR A 334 50.78 44.72 15.40
N ARG A 335 50.10 44.92 16.52
CA ARG A 335 49.69 43.83 17.41
C ARG A 335 48.26 43.46 17.09
N TRP A 336 48.04 42.21 16.72
CA TRP A 336 46.71 41.66 16.47
C TRP A 336 46.42 40.54 17.46
N ARG A 337 45.25 40.59 18.11
CA ARG A 337 44.76 39.52 18.97
C ARG A 337 43.38 39.08 18.53
N LEU A 338 43.11 37.80 18.71
CA LEU A 338 41.87 37.14 18.34
C LEU A 338 41.28 36.43 19.55
N ASN A 339 39.98 36.59 19.73
CA ASN A 339 39.15 35.84 20.66
C ASN A 339 37.78 35.53 20.00
N ASP A 340 37.04 34.57 20.55
CA ASP A 340 35.67 34.19 20.15
C ASP A 340 35.48 34.11 18.62
N VAL A 341 36.25 33.24 17.97
CA VAL A 341 36.08 32.96 16.54
C VAL A 341 34.93 31.98 16.39
N THR A 342 33.80 32.45 15.88
CA THR A 342 32.58 31.66 15.75
C THR A 342 32.12 31.59 14.29
N VAL A 343 31.82 30.37 13.83
CA VAL A 343 30.97 30.13 12.67
C VAL A 343 29.69 29.52 13.18
N SER A 344 28.55 30.05 12.76
CA SER A 344 27.23 29.64 13.23
C SER A 344 26.28 29.40 12.07
N LYS A 345 25.35 28.46 12.24
CA LYS A 345 24.29 28.20 11.27
C LYS A 345 22.95 28.69 11.81
N LYS A 346 22.02 28.95 10.91
CA LYS A 346 20.65 29.28 11.31
C LYS A 346 20.02 28.12 12.08
N GLY A 347 19.28 28.46 13.12
CA GLY A 347 18.53 27.53 13.95
C GLY A 347 17.16 28.10 14.28
N ILE A 348 16.17 27.21 14.34
CA ILE A 348 14.82 27.53 14.80
C ILE A 348 14.64 26.89 16.16
N THR A 349 14.23 27.66 17.15
CA THR A 349 13.98 27.16 18.51
C THR A 349 12.50 27.27 18.85
N ALA A 350 11.79 26.14 18.81
CA ALA A 350 10.48 25.92 19.42
C ALA A 350 10.15 24.42 19.39
N GLU A 351 9.29 24.00 20.32
CA GLU A 351 8.71 22.66 20.30
C GLU A 351 7.68 22.57 19.16
N SER A 352 7.68 21.45 18.44
CA SER A 352 6.80 21.25 17.28
C SER A 352 6.41 19.79 17.13
N ASP A 353 5.24 19.57 16.55
CA ASP A 353 4.74 18.28 16.10
C ASP A 353 4.50 18.26 14.58
N THR A 354 4.28 17.06 14.04
CA THR A 354 3.82 16.87 12.66
C THR A 354 2.33 16.55 12.70
N ARG A 355 1.55 17.28 11.90
CA ARG A 355 0.10 17.12 11.81
C ARG A 355 -0.28 16.63 10.42
N GLU A 356 -1.36 15.85 10.39
CA GLU A 356 -1.97 15.38 9.15
C GLU A 356 -3.47 15.68 9.17
N ILE A 357 -3.98 16.26 8.08
CA ILE A 357 -5.39 16.64 7.93
C ILE A 357 -5.83 16.31 6.51
N PHE A 358 -7.05 15.79 6.33
CA PHE A 358 -7.63 15.60 5.00
C PHE A 358 -8.25 16.90 4.50
N TYR A 359 -8.02 17.22 3.23
CA TYR A 359 -8.69 18.29 2.51
C TYR A 359 -9.45 17.67 1.33
N GLN A 360 -10.62 18.22 1.01
CA GLN A 360 -11.43 17.83 -0.12
C GLN A 360 -11.69 19.04 -1.02
N TYR A 361 -11.57 18.87 -2.33
CA TYR A 361 -11.89 19.92 -3.29
C TYR A 361 -13.40 19.95 -3.55
N ASN A 362 -14.05 21.07 -3.27
CA ASN A 362 -15.51 21.24 -3.42
C ASN A 362 -15.95 21.65 -4.83
N GLY A 363 -15.03 21.60 -5.81
CA GLY A 363 -15.25 22.08 -7.18
C GLY A 363 -14.80 23.53 -7.41
N SER A 364 -14.57 24.30 -6.35
CA SER A 364 -14.07 25.69 -6.42
C SER A 364 -12.82 25.94 -5.58
N GLU A 365 -12.77 25.37 -4.36
CA GLU A 365 -11.65 25.52 -3.44
C GLU A 365 -11.41 24.24 -2.62
N TRP A 366 -10.23 24.13 -2.03
CA TRP A 366 -9.90 23.07 -1.08
C TRP A 366 -10.40 23.46 0.31
N GLU A 367 -11.16 22.57 0.93
CA GLU A 367 -11.67 22.74 2.30
C GLU A 367 -11.21 21.57 3.17
N GLU A 368 -11.05 21.80 4.47
CA GLU A 368 -10.79 20.70 5.41
C GLU A 368 -11.97 19.71 5.33
N LYS A 369 -11.65 18.42 5.25
CA LYS A 369 -12.66 17.39 5.15
C LYS A 369 -13.28 17.15 6.51
N ASP A 370 -14.54 17.55 6.64
CA ASP A 370 -15.35 17.33 7.84
C ASP A 370 -15.35 15.86 8.28
N GLN A 371 -15.49 15.67 9.59
CA GLN A 371 -15.68 14.37 10.24
C GLN A 371 -14.56 13.36 9.94
N CYS A 372 -13.35 13.85 9.64
CA CYS A 372 -12.14 13.04 9.50
C CYS A 372 -11.13 13.42 10.58
N LEU A 373 -10.56 12.42 11.24
CA LEU A 373 -9.45 12.59 12.18
C LEU A 373 -8.28 11.71 11.76
N VAL A 374 -7.11 12.31 11.56
CA VAL A 374 -5.85 11.55 11.44
C VAL A 374 -5.17 11.49 12.80
N LEU A 375 -4.82 10.28 13.27
CA LEU A 375 -4.11 10.13 14.53
C LEU A 375 -2.68 10.66 14.42
N SER A 376 -2.36 11.64 15.24
CA SER A 376 -1.00 12.17 15.38
C SER A 376 -0.11 11.25 16.21
N TYR A 377 1.20 11.50 16.19
CA TYR A 377 2.15 10.74 17.04
C TYR A 377 1.84 10.90 18.53
N VAL A 378 1.41 12.10 18.93
CA VAL A 378 0.99 12.38 20.31
C VAL A 378 -0.26 11.57 20.66
N ASP A 379 -1.22 11.43 19.75
CA ASP A 379 -2.41 10.59 19.98
C ASP A 379 -2.03 9.13 20.24
N TYR A 380 -1.07 8.56 19.50
CA TYR A 380 -0.57 7.20 19.76
C TYR A 380 0.11 7.06 21.12
N GLU A 381 0.93 8.04 21.51
CA GLU A 381 1.62 8.05 22.80
C GLU A 381 0.63 8.11 23.97
N MET A 382 -0.47 8.85 23.81
CA MET A 382 -1.56 8.90 24.78
C MET A 382 -2.28 7.54 24.94
N MET A 383 -2.31 6.70 23.90
CA MET A 383 -2.94 5.36 23.94
C MET A 383 -2.04 4.26 24.53
N GLY A 384 -0.79 4.55 24.87
CA GLY A 384 0.12 3.60 25.49
C GLY A 384 0.90 2.74 24.49
N SER A 385 0.64 1.43 24.43
CA SER A 385 1.42 0.48 23.61
C SER A 385 1.56 0.88 22.12
N PRO A 386 0.50 1.37 21.45
CA PRO A 386 0.60 1.89 20.07
C PRO A 386 1.63 3.02 19.89
N GLY A 387 1.94 3.77 20.96
CA GLY A 387 2.92 4.85 20.98
C GLY A 387 4.37 4.43 20.74
N ASN A 388 4.72 3.16 20.96
CA ASN A 388 6.10 2.69 20.79
C ASN A 388 6.62 2.83 19.34
N TYR A 389 5.72 2.71 18.37
CA TYR A 389 6.02 2.79 16.95
C TYR A 389 5.09 3.74 16.18
N HIS A 390 4.23 4.47 16.91
CA HIS A 390 3.21 5.36 16.37
C HIS A 390 2.35 4.68 15.29
N ASN A 391 1.93 3.45 15.54
CA ASN A 391 1.04 2.67 14.69
C ASN A 391 0.31 1.58 15.48
N PHE A 392 -0.81 1.10 14.93
CA PHE A 392 -1.47 -0.13 15.36
C PHE A 392 -0.91 -1.35 14.64
N SER A 393 -1.17 -2.54 15.17
CA SER A 393 -0.76 -3.80 14.58
C SER A 393 -1.68 -4.93 15.04
N SER A 394 -1.43 -6.17 14.61
CA SER A 394 -2.19 -7.32 15.12
C SER A 394 -2.06 -7.54 16.63
N SER A 395 -0.99 -7.03 17.28
CA SER A 395 -0.83 -7.08 18.74
C SER A 395 -1.39 -5.86 19.46
N ASP A 396 -1.46 -4.73 18.76
CA ASP A 396 -2.02 -3.47 19.24
C ASP A 396 -3.21 -3.12 18.36
N ALA A 397 -4.30 -3.88 18.51
CA ALA A 397 -5.42 -3.80 17.60
C ALA A 397 -6.28 -2.54 17.88
N PRO A 398 -6.64 -1.74 16.85
CA PRO A 398 -7.26 -0.41 17.01
C PRO A 398 -8.56 -0.43 17.80
N GLU A 399 -9.36 -1.49 17.69
CA GLU A 399 -10.63 -1.69 18.40
C GLU A 399 -10.48 -1.67 19.93
N ASN A 400 -9.27 -1.96 20.46
CA ASN A 400 -8.99 -1.93 21.89
C ASN A 400 -8.65 -0.53 22.41
N TYR A 401 -8.35 0.43 21.54
CA TYR A 401 -7.81 1.74 21.92
C TYR A 401 -8.66 2.91 21.41
N ILE A 402 -9.03 2.91 20.14
CA ILE A 402 -9.70 4.04 19.49
C ILE A 402 -11.03 4.41 20.17
N PRO A 403 -11.93 3.47 20.55
CA PRO A 403 -13.17 3.83 21.26
C PRO A 403 -12.95 4.67 22.54
N THR A 404 -11.96 4.30 23.34
CA THR A 404 -11.63 5.00 24.59
C THR A 404 -11.04 6.37 24.28
N PHE A 405 -10.06 6.43 23.38
CA PHE A 405 -9.46 7.67 22.92
C PHE A 405 -10.51 8.65 22.37
N MET A 406 -11.44 8.16 21.54
CA MET A 406 -12.53 8.96 20.99
C MET A 406 -13.48 9.49 22.08
N SER A 407 -13.73 8.69 23.12
CA SER A 407 -14.56 9.12 24.25
C SER A 407 -13.88 10.22 25.08
N GLU A 408 -12.55 10.20 25.19
CA GLU A 408 -11.76 11.24 25.86
C GLU A 408 -11.64 12.51 25.02
N LYS A 409 -11.44 12.36 23.70
CA LYS A 409 -11.28 13.48 22.75
C LYS A 409 -12.60 14.19 22.46
N TYR A 410 -13.70 13.44 22.40
CA TYR A 410 -15.05 13.94 22.10
C TYR A 410 -16.04 13.57 23.23
N PRO A 411 -15.89 14.15 24.44
CA PRO A 411 -16.70 13.77 25.61
C PRO A 411 -18.17 14.18 25.53
N TYR A 412 -18.55 14.95 24.50
CA TYR A 412 -19.91 15.45 24.28
C TYR A 412 -20.57 14.87 23.02
N ALA A 413 -20.01 13.79 22.45
CA ALA A 413 -20.61 13.08 21.32
C ALA A 413 -22.06 12.68 21.59
N GLN A 414 -22.92 12.82 20.58
CA GLN A 414 -24.33 12.47 20.60
C GLN A 414 -24.59 11.21 19.79
N GLU A 415 -25.70 10.53 20.08
CA GLU A 415 -26.12 9.37 19.30
C GLU A 415 -26.16 9.69 17.80
N THR A 416 -25.63 8.79 16.98
CA THR A 416 -25.46 8.90 15.51
C THR A 416 -24.35 9.83 15.03
N ASP A 417 -23.64 10.52 15.93
CA ASP A 417 -22.40 11.20 15.55
C ASP A 417 -21.42 10.18 14.98
N MET A 418 -20.70 10.57 13.92
CA MET A 418 -19.78 9.69 13.23
C MET A 418 -18.47 10.40 12.88
N MET A 419 -17.39 9.64 12.79
CA MET A 419 -16.05 10.12 12.47
C MET A 419 -15.27 9.04 11.72
N TYR A 420 -14.59 9.42 10.65
CA TYR A 420 -13.58 8.60 10.00
C TYR A 420 -12.25 8.79 10.72
N ILE A 421 -11.65 7.69 11.19
CA ILE A 421 -10.39 7.70 11.92
C ILE A 421 -9.31 7.10 11.04
N ALA A 422 -8.42 7.94 10.54
CA ALA A 422 -7.24 7.51 9.82
C ALA A 422 -6.09 7.24 10.78
N TYR A 423 -5.49 6.06 10.67
CA TYR A 423 -4.42 5.58 11.52
C TYR A 423 -3.40 4.76 10.73
N ARG A 424 -2.17 4.74 11.22
CA ARG A 424 -1.08 3.91 10.72
C ARG A 424 -1.25 2.48 11.22
N TYR A 425 -1.17 1.49 10.34
CA TYR A 425 -1.25 0.07 10.68
C TYR A 425 -0.05 -0.69 10.11
N TYR A 426 0.65 -1.43 10.96
CA TYR A 426 1.81 -2.23 10.58
C TYR A 426 1.43 -3.70 10.41
N ALA A 427 1.58 -4.20 9.18
CA ALA A 427 1.43 -5.62 8.84
C ALA A 427 2.39 -5.99 7.71
N ASN A 428 2.87 -7.24 7.70
CA ASN A 428 3.72 -7.77 6.62
C ASN A 428 4.94 -6.90 6.27
N ARG A 429 5.56 -6.27 7.30
CA ARG A 429 6.71 -5.36 7.17
C ARG A 429 6.43 -4.03 6.45
N VAL A 430 5.17 -3.68 6.31
CA VAL A 430 4.73 -2.41 5.71
C VAL A 430 3.84 -1.69 6.72
N THR A 431 4.04 -0.39 6.87
CA THR A 431 3.09 0.49 7.57
C THR A 431 2.26 1.20 6.52
N SER A 432 0.96 0.97 6.52
CA SER A 432 -0.01 1.63 5.65
C SER A 432 -0.95 2.52 6.45
N THR A 433 -1.63 3.44 5.78
CA THR A 433 -2.77 4.16 6.38
C THR A 433 -3.99 3.26 6.28
N LYS A 434 -4.74 3.17 7.37
CA LYS A 434 -6.04 2.55 7.46
C LYS A 434 -7.06 3.56 7.98
N VAL A 435 -8.29 3.45 7.52
CA VAL A 435 -9.38 4.34 7.89
C VAL A 435 -10.57 3.49 8.26
N ASP A 436 -11.04 3.70 9.49
CA ASP A 436 -12.28 3.10 9.99
C ASP A 436 -13.28 4.22 10.32
N LYS A 437 -14.54 3.99 9.98
CA LYS A 437 -15.67 4.78 10.47
C LYS A 437 -16.06 4.32 11.88
N TYR A 438 -16.18 5.28 12.79
CA TYR A 438 -16.74 5.09 14.12
C TYR A 438 -18.06 5.85 14.23
N VAL A 439 -19.05 5.23 14.85
CA VAL A 439 -20.37 5.81 15.14
C VAL A 439 -20.60 5.77 16.65
N PHE A 440 -21.01 6.90 17.23
CA PHE A 440 -21.41 6.98 18.62
C PHE A 440 -22.82 6.41 18.78
N SER A 441 -22.91 5.29 19.48
CA SER A 441 -24.15 4.57 19.70
C SER A 441 -24.16 3.94 21.10
N ALA A 442 -25.30 4.00 21.77
CA ALA A 442 -25.48 3.49 23.13
C ALA A 442 -24.45 4.04 24.14
N GLY A 443 -24.07 5.31 23.99
CA GLY A 443 -23.13 6.00 24.89
C GLY A 443 -21.65 5.66 24.69
N GLN A 444 -21.26 4.98 23.61
CA GLN A 444 -19.86 4.67 23.27
C GLN A 444 -19.61 4.81 21.76
N TRP A 445 -18.37 5.12 21.40
CA TRP A 445 -17.92 5.03 20.01
C TRP A 445 -17.69 3.56 19.62
N MET A 446 -18.33 3.10 18.55
CA MET A 446 -18.17 1.75 18.01
C MET A 446 -17.72 1.84 16.55
N SER A 447 -16.84 0.95 16.11
CA SER A 447 -16.50 0.87 14.68
C SER A 447 -17.74 0.38 13.91
N ASP A 448 -18.12 1.14 12.89
CA ASP A 448 -19.15 0.82 11.89
C ASP A 448 -18.52 0.16 10.64
N SER A 449 -17.19 0.03 10.64
CA SER A 449 -16.45 -0.60 9.55
C SER A 449 -16.56 -2.10 9.74
N ASN A 450 -17.32 -2.76 8.89
CA ASN A 450 -17.40 -4.22 8.85
C ASN A 450 -16.04 -4.80 8.41
N GLY A 451 -15.14 -5.03 9.35
CA GLY A 451 -14.14 -6.08 9.21
C GLY A 451 -14.72 -7.36 9.83
N PRO A 452 -14.93 -8.42 9.04
CA PRO A 452 -13.78 -9.18 8.56
C PRO A 452 -13.81 -9.45 7.04
N PHE A 453 -12.63 -9.50 6.44
CA PHE A 453 -12.43 -10.15 5.15
C PHE A 453 -13.08 -11.53 5.16
N ILE A 454 -13.91 -11.80 4.16
CA ILE A 454 -14.56 -13.10 4.02
C ILE A 454 -13.67 -13.94 3.12
N THR A 455 -13.11 -15.02 3.64
CA THR A 455 -12.46 -16.03 2.81
C THR A 455 -13.54 -16.83 2.08
N VAL A 456 -13.52 -16.76 0.76
CA VAL A 456 -14.46 -17.40 -0.16
C VAL A 456 -13.72 -18.51 -0.91
N ASN A 457 -14.44 -19.60 -1.20
CA ASN A 457 -13.96 -20.67 -2.07
C ASN A 457 -14.92 -20.83 -3.25
N ASN A 458 -14.50 -20.40 -4.44
CA ASN A 458 -15.31 -20.42 -5.65
C ASN A 458 -14.65 -21.26 -6.75
N GLN A 459 -15.47 -21.74 -7.69
CA GLN A 459 -15.02 -22.54 -8.83
C GLN A 459 -14.99 -21.70 -10.10
N PHE A 460 -13.96 -21.94 -10.91
CA PHE A 460 -13.77 -21.36 -12.23
C PHE A 460 -13.50 -22.46 -13.25
N VAL A 461 -14.08 -22.35 -14.44
CA VAL A 461 -13.90 -23.30 -15.55
C VAL A 461 -13.26 -22.60 -16.74
N HIS A 462 -12.33 -23.26 -17.41
CA HIS A 462 -11.74 -22.74 -18.64
C HIS A 462 -12.62 -23.16 -19.83
N ASN A 463 -13.12 -22.18 -20.60
CA ASN A 463 -14.02 -22.45 -21.74
C ASN A 463 -13.27 -22.76 -23.06
N GLY A 464 -11.94 -22.74 -23.03
CA GLY A 464 -11.05 -22.92 -24.20
C GLY A 464 -10.42 -21.63 -24.69
N THR A 465 -10.95 -20.48 -24.27
CA THR A 465 -10.37 -19.15 -24.54
C THR A 465 -9.96 -18.44 -23.25
N THR A 466 -10.77 -18.55 -22.19
CA THR A 466 -10.51 -17.91 -20.90
C THR A 466 -11.16 -18.67 -19.75
N TRP A 467 -10.72 -18.35 -18.53
CA TRP A 467 -11.34 -18.80 -17.30
C TRP A 467 -12.63 -18.01 -17.03
N MET A 468 -13.68 -18.70 -16.61
CA MET A 468 -14.98 -18.12 -16.28
C MET A 468 -15.43 -18.63 -14.91
N PHE A 469 -16.05 -17.76 -14.12
CA PHE A 469 -16.70 -18.18 -12.89
C PHE A 469 -17.82 -19.20 -13.20
N ASP A 470 -17.86 -20.28 -12.42
CA ASP A 470 -18.83 -21.36 -12.58
C ASP A 470 -19.57 -21.60 -11.25
N PRO A 471 -20.79 -21.06 -11.08
CA PRO A 471 -21.59 -21.31 -9.88
C PRO A 471 -22.31 -22.67 -9.90
N THR A 472 -22.03 -23.55 -10.87
CA THR A 472 -22.74 -24.83 -11.00
C THR A 472 -22.46 -25.75 -9.82
N ILE A 473 -23.52 -26.17 -9.14
CA ILE A 473 -23.45 -27.11 -8.03
C ILE A 473 -23.56 -28.54 -8.58
N LYS A 474 -22.54 -29.36 -8.36
CA LYS A 474 -22.50 -30.76 -8.81
C LYS A 474 -22.50 -31.70 -7.63
N PHE A 475 -23.44 -32.65 -7.59
CA PHE A 475 -23.44 -33.69 -6.55
C PHE A 475 -24.14 -34.97 -6.98
N THR A 476 -23.69 -36.09 -6.40
CA THR A 476 -24.39 -37.38 -6.48
C THR A 476 -25.36 -37.53 -5.32
N MET A 477 -26.60 -37.92 -5.62
CA MET A 477 -27.64 -38.10 -4.62
C MET A 477 -27.24 -39.17 -3.60
N GLY A 478 -27.20 -38.78 -2.33
CA GLY A 478 -26.99 -39.68 -1.20
C GLY A 478 -28.30 -40.14 -0.58
N LYS A 479 -28.20 -41.04 0.42
CA LYS A 479 -29.36 -41.56 1.17
C LYS A 479 -30.31 -40.46 1.68
N ALA A 480 -29.78 -39.34 2.18
CA ALA A 480 -30.58 -38.23 2.69
C ALA A 480 -31.39 -37.55 1.58
N ASP A 481 -30.82 -37.40 0.38
CA ASP A 481 -31.47 -36.74 -0.75
C ASP A 481 -32.68 -37.54 -1.24
N TYR A 482 -32.54 -38.86 -1.38
CA TYR A 482 -33.67 -39.74 -1.68
C TYR A 482 -34.72 -39.74 -0.56
N GLN A 483 -34.30 -39.62 0.72
CA GLN A 483 -35.25 -39.56 1.84
C GLN A 483 -36.13 -38.31 1.77
N MET A 484 -35.59 -37.16 1.34
CA MET A 484 -36.40 -35.94 1.16
C MET A 484 -37.55 -36.17 0.17
N ILE A 485 -37.31 -36.94 -0.90
CA ILE A 485 -38.35 -37.31 -1.88
C ILE A 485 -39.38 -38.26 -1.25
N VAL A 486 -38.92 -39.29 -0.52
CA VAL A 486 -39.79 -40.23 0.21
C VAL A 486 -40.72 -39.50 1.17
N ASP A 487 -40.17 -38.57 1.95
CA ASP A 487 -40.92 -37.78 2.92
C ASP A 487 -41.94 -36.86 2.23
N TYR A 488 -41.56 -36.23 1.11
CA TYR A 488 -42.47 -35.42 0.30
C TYR A 488 -43.64 -36.24 -0.24
N VAL A 489 -43.39 -37.40 -0.85
CA VAL A 489 -44.46 -38.26 -1.39
C VAL A 489 -45.43 -38.67 -0.28
N LYS A 490 -44.89 -39.03 0.88
CA LYS A 490 -45.69 -39.45 2.04
C LYS A 490 -46.55 -38.32 2.61
N ALA A 491 -46.01 -37.11 2.68
CA ALA A 491 -46.69 -35.96 3.28
C ALA A 491 -47.66 -35.27 2.32
N GLU A 492 -47.27 -35.07 1.06
CA GLU A 492 -47.92 -34.14 0.15
C GLU A 492 -48.62 -34.82 -1.05
N ILE A 493 -48.24 -36.05 -1.42
CA ILE A 493 -48.87 -36.79 -2.53
C ILE A 493 -49.86 -37.82 -2.00
N ASN A 494 -49.37 -38.90 -1.42
CA ASN A 494 -50.19 -39.97 -0.85
C ASN A 494 -49.31 -40.91 -0.01
N GLU A 495 -49.65 -41.11 1.27
CA GLU A 495 -48.93 -42.01 2.17
C GLU A 495 -48.87 -43.46 1.68
N ASP A 496 -49.89 -43.92 0.93
CA ASP A 496 -49.96 -45.29 0.39
C ASP A 496 -48.90 -45.55 -0.69
N TYR A 497 -48.39 -44.49 -1.34
CA TYR A 497 -47.32 -44.59 -2.34
C TYR A 497 -45.93 -44.70 -1.71
N ALA A 498 -45.82 -44.43 -0.40
CA ALA A 498 -44.61 -44.58 0.41
C ALA A 498 -44.79 -45.67 1.48
N PRO A 499 -44.99 -46.94 1.09
CA PRO A 499 -45.30 -48.04 2.02
C PRO A 499 -44.15 -48.39 2.96
N TYR A 500 -42.96 -47.86 2.73
CA TYR A 500 -41.78 -48.05 3.57
C TYR A 500 -41.26 -46.71 4.10
N PRO A 501 -40.65 -46.68 5.30
CA PRO A 501 -40.06 -45.45 5.84
C PRO A 501 -38.95 -44.86 4.97
N ASP A 502 -38.30 -45.68 4.14
CA ASP A 502 -37.10 -45.37 3.37
C ASP A 502 -37.27 -45.64 1.87
N GLY A 503 -38.51 -45.71 1.38
CA GLY A 503 -38.79 -45.90 -0.04
C GLY A 503 -40.23 -45.62 -0.44
N GLU A 504 -40.37 -45.03 -1.62
CA GLU A 504 -41.65 -44.71 -2.27
C GLU A 504 -41.67 -45.17 -3.74
N TYR A 505 -42.85 -45.28 -4.33
CA TYR A 505 -43.06 -45.83 -5.69
C TYR A 505 -43.76 -44.89 -6.67
N TYR A 506 -44.13 -43.68 -6.23
CA TYR A 506 -44.65 -42.62 -7.09
C TYR A 506 -43.57 -42.09 -8.04
N TYR A 507 -42.45 -41.57 -7.49
CA TYR A 507 -41.24 -41.25 -8.27
C TYR A 507 -40.29 -42.44 -8.32
N GLY A 508 -40.31 -43.31 -7.30
CA GLY A 508 -39.46 -44.49 -7.17
C GLY A 508 -38.26 -44.33 -6.23
N ALA A 509 -38.12 -43.22 -5.51
CA ALA A 509 -36.99 -42.93 -4.63
C ALA A 509 -36.86 -43.97 -3.50
N GLY A 510 -35.68 -44.56 -3.37
CA GLY A 510 -35.34 -45.54 -2.34
C GLY A 510 -34.11 -45.15 -1.55
N ALA A 511 -34.27 -44.44 -0.42
CA ALA A 511 -33.18 -44.01 0.45
C ALA A 511 -32.31 -45.16 0.96
N LYS A 512 -32.90 -46.34 1.17
CA LYS A 512 -32.15 -47.55 1.56
C LYS A 512 -31.14 -48.03 0.51
N TYR A 513 -31.55 -47.96 -0.75
CA TYR A 513 -30.83 -48.56 -1.87
C TYR A 513 -30.08 -47.52 -2.72
N VAL A 514 -30.30 -46.23 -2.42
CA VAL A 514 -29.68 -45.05 -3.02
C VAL A 514 -29.91 -45.05 -4.53
N ASN A 515 -31.16 -45.20 -4.94
CA ASN A 515 -31.57 -45.24 -6.34
C ASN A 515 -33.05 -44.87 -6.51
N PHE A 516 -33.46 -44.55 -7.74
CA PHE A 516 -34.84 -44.62 -8.19
C PHE A 516 -35.15 -46.03 -8.69
N ASP A 517 -36.15 -46.68 -8.11
CA ASP A 517 -36.70 -47.94 -8.57
C ASP A 517 -37.53 -47.68 -9.82
N LEU A 518 -37.19 -48.24 -10.99
CA LEU A 518 -37.95 -48.06 -12.24
C LEU A 518 -38.83 -49.28 -12.58
N ARG A 519 -38.99 -50.20 -11.63
CA ARG A 519 -39.69 -51.47 -11.88
C ARG A 519 -41.20 -51.27 -11.94
N ILE A 520 -41.80 -51.67 -13.06
CA ILE A 520 -43.25 -51.51 -13.33
C ILE A 520 -44.10 -52.31 -12.34
N LYS A 521 -43.62 -53.50 -11.93
CA LYS A 521 -44.34 -54.37 -10.97
C LYS A 521 -44.70 -53.65 -9.66
N ASN A 522 -43.89 -52.69 -9.23
CA ASN A 522 -44.14 -51.94 -8.00
C ASN A 522 -45.24 -50.90 -8.23
N ARG A 523 -45.29 -50.28 -9.41
CA ARG A 523 -46.34 -49.31 -9.76
C ARG A 523 -47.70 -49.97 -9.83
N ILE A 524 -47.76 -51.16 -10.44
CA ILE A 524 -48.98 -51.98 -10.49
C ILE A 524 -49.42 -52.36 -9.07
N LYS A 525 -48.50 -52.90 -8.26
CA LYS A 525 -48.80 -53.39 -6.90
C LYS A 525 -49.38 -52.30 -5.98
N TYR A 526 -48.88 -51.07 -6.08
CA TYR A 526 -49.30 -49.96 -5.23
C TYR A 526 -50.25 -48.99 -5.95
N GLU A 527 -50.83 -49.42 -7.08
CA GLU A 527 -51.86 -48.68 -7.84
C GLU A 527 -51.45 -47.22 -8.13
N ILE A 528 -50.17 -47.02 -8.47
CA ILE A 528 -49.63 -45.70 -8.79
C ILE A 528 -50.33 -45.17 -10.05
N PRO A 529 -50.85 -43.94 -10.07
CA PRO A 529 -51.55 -43.41 -11.24
C PRO A 529 -50.55 -43.18 -12.38
N THR A 530 -50.95 -43.41 -13.63
CA THR A 530 -50.10 -43.13 -14.82
C THR A 530 -50.11 -41.65 -15.22
N GLY A 531 -51.12 -40.89 -14.79
CA GLY A 531 -51.37 -39.52 -15.28
C GLY A 531 -52.03 -39.48 -16.66
N ILE A 532 -52.19 -40.64 -17.33
CA ILE A 532 -52.90 -40.77 -18.60
C ILE A 532 -54.35 -41.12 -18.29
N GLU A 533 -55.28 -40.30 -18.80
CA GLU A 533 -56.71 -40.47 -18.54
C GLU A 533 -57.19 -41.87 -18.95
N GLY A 534 -57.74 -42.61 -17.98
CA GLY A 534 -58.31 -43.93 -18.19
C GLY A 534 -57.31 -45.09 -18.37
N LYS A 535 -56.01 -44.89 -18.13
CA LYS A 535 -55.01 -45.97 -18.20
C LYS A 535 -54.33 -46.24 -16.85
N THR A 536 -54.21 -47.50 -16.48
CA THR A 536 -53.34 -47.99 -15.40
C THR A 536 -51.99 -48.45 -15.95
N PHE A 537 -51.01 -48.72 -15.10
CA PHE A 537 -49.74 -49.30 -15.54
C PHE A 537 -49.87 -50.72 -16.13
N GLU A 538 -50.98 -51.43 -15.87
CA GLU A 538 -51.28 -52.72 -16.51
C GLU A 538 -51.73 -52.55 -17.98
N ASP A 539 -52.21 -51.35 -18.34
CA ASP A 539 -52.71 -51.03 -19.69
C ASP A 539 -51.60 -50.50 -20.62
N LEU A 540 -50.39 -50.28 -20.11
CA LEU A 540 -49.25 -49.72 -20.84
C LEU A 540 -48.29 -50.82 -21.30
N SER A 541 -47.64 -50.62 -22.44
CA SER A 541 -46.44 -51.38 -22.80
C SER A 541 -45.28 -51.06 -21.86
N GLU A 542 -44.26 -51.92 -21.86
CA GLU A 542 -43.07 -51.71 -21.00
C GLU A 542 -42.38 -50.37 -21.31
N ASP A 543 -42.26 -50.01 -22.59
CA ASP A 543 -41.66 -48.74 -23.02
C ASP A 543 -42.51 -47.54 -22.60
N GLU A 544 -43.82 -47.56 -22.84
CA GLU A 544 -44.75 -46.49 -22.40
C GLU A 544 -44.72 -46.32 -20.87
N ALA A 545 -44.70 -47.42 -20.12
CA ALA A 545 -44.64 -47.38 -18.67
C ALA A 545 -43.31 -46.82 -18.16
N LYS A 546 -42.19 -47.19 -18.81
CA LYS A 546 -40.86 -46.68 -18.46
C LYS A 546 -40.74 -45.18 -18.73
N GLU A 547 -41.27 -44.72 -19.87
CA GLU A 547 -41.32 -43.29 -20.23
C GLU A 547 -42.08 -42.49 -19.15
N VAL A 548 -43.30 -42.92 -18.79
CA VAL A 548 -44.10 -42.28 -17.73
C VAL A 548 -43.36 -42.23 -16.38
N ILE A 549 -42.60 -43.27 -16.05
CA ILE A 549 -41.83 -43.31 -14.80
C ILE A 549 -40.67 -42.31 -14.87
N ILE A 550 -39.88 -42.32 -15.95
CA ILE A 550 -38.70 -41.47 -16.11
C ILE A 550 -39.10 -39.99 -16.17
N GLU A 551 -40.16 -39.64 -16.91
CA GLU A 551 -40.64 -38.26 -17.06
C GLU A 551 -41.00 -37.61 -15.72
N ARG A 552 -41.34 -38.40 -14.69
CA ARG A 552 -41.66 -37.89 -13.35
C ARG A 552 -40.47 -37.69 -12.43
N ILE A 553 -39.32 -38.33 -12.70
CA ILE A 553 -38.15 -38.25 -11.82
C ILE A 553 -37.67 -36.80 -11.61
N PRO A 554 -37.62 -35.92 -12.65
CA PRO A 554 -37.27 -34.53 -12.45
C PRO A 554 -38.15 -33.82 -11.43
N GLU A 555 -39.45 -34.10 -11.37
CA GLU A 555 -40.35 -33.52 -10.38
C GLU A 555 -39.94 -33.90 -8.94
N GLY A 556 -39.62 -35.17 -8.72
CA GLY A 556 -39.12 -35.65 -7.42
C GLY A 556 -37.79 -35.01 -7.03
N ILE A 557 -36.85 -34.90 -7.98
CA ILE A 557 -35.55 -34.24 -7.74
C ILE A 557 -35.74 -32.75 -7.44
N ILE A 558 -36.67 -32.06 -8.11
CA ILE A 558 -37.01 -30.67 -7.82
C ILE A 558 -37.46 -30.51 -6.37
N GLN A 559 -38.32 -31.41 -5.86
CA GLN A 559 -38.74 -31.35 -4.45
C GLN A 559 -37.57 -31.55 -3.48
N MET A 560 -36.64 -32.44 -3.81
CA MET A 560 -35.40 -32.59 -3.04
C MET A 560 -34.54 -31.31 -3.08
N LEU A 561 -34.37 -30.69 -4.25
CA LEU A 561 -33.60 -29.45 -4.39
C LEU A 561 -34.19 -28.30 -3.57
N ILE A 562 -35.53 -28.17 -3.55
CA ILE A 562 -36.24 -27.17 -2.72
C ILE A 562 -35.92 -27.34 -1.24
N VAL A 563 -35.92 -28.59 -0.75
CA VAL A 563 -35.64 -28.88 0.66
C VAL A 563 -34.15 -28.75 0.98
N LYS A 564 -33.27 -29.16 0.06
CA LYS A 564 -31.82 -29.19 0.25
C LYS A 564 -31.18 -27.81 0.18
N TYR A 565 -31.71 -26.93 -0.68
CA TYR A 565 -31.17 -25.59 -0.93
C TYR A 565 -32.24 -24.51 -0.75
N PRO A 566 -32.77 -24.30 0.47
CA PRO A 566 -33.86 -23.34 0.72
C PRO A 566 -33.48 -21.88 0.39
N ASP A 567 -32.18 -21.57 0.42
CA ASP A 567 -31.62 -20.25 0.10
C ASP A 567 -30.97 -20.19 -1.29
N ALA A 568 -31.33 -21.12 -2.20
CA ALA A 568 -30.83 -21.10 -3.57
C ALA A 568 -31.10 -19.75 -4.25
N VAL A 569 -30.19 -19.30 -5.11
CA VAL A 569 -30.30 -18.04 -5.85
C VAL A 569 -30.37 -18.31 -7.35
N THR A 570 -31.02 -17.43 -8.11
CA THR A 570 -31.10 -17.57 -9.58
C THR A 570 -29.78 -17.29 -10.26
N THR A 571 -28.97 -16.38 -9.70
CA THR A 571 -27.69 -15.96 -10.27
C THR A 571 -26.67 -15.66 -9.17
N VAL A 572 -25.38 -15.91 -9.46
CA VAL A 572 -24.25 -15.43 -8.66
C VAL A 572 -23.35 -14.62 -9.60
N GLY A 573 -23.04 -13.37 -9.25
CA GLY A 573 -22.28 -12.47 -10.14
C GLY A 573 -22.93 -12.24 -11.51
N GLY A 574 -24.26 -12.26 -11.57
CA GLY A 574 -25.01 -12.15 -12.83
C GLY A 574 -25.02 -13.42 -13.69
N ILE A 575 -24.39 -14.52 -13.25
CA ILE A 575 -24.35 -15.80 -13.97
C ILE A 575 -25.39 -16.76 -13.39
N ASP A 576 -26.18 -17.40 -14.25
CA ASP A 576 -27.19 -18.39 -13.88
C ASP A 576 -26.62 -19.55 -13.04
N VAL A 577 -27.31 -19.92 -11.96
CA VAL A 577 -26.95 -21.07 -11.12
C VAL A 577 -27.62 -22.34 -11.63
N TYR A 578 -26.79 -23.33 -11.98
CA TYR A 578 -27.22 -24.67 -12.38
C TYR A 578 -26.91 -25.72 -11.30
N TYR A 579 -27.67 -26.81 -11.32
CA TYR A 579 -27.48 -27.97 -10.47
C TYR A 579 -27.37 -29.21 -11.35
N GLU A 580 -26.22 -29.88 -11.32
CA GLU A 580 -26.03 -31.17 -11.99
C GLU A 580 -26.14 -32.27 -10.93
N VAL A 581 -27.23 -33.04 -11.01
CA VAL A 581 -27.61 -34.04 -10.02
C VAL A 581 -27.41 -35.42 -10.61
N THR A 582 -26.44 -36.17 -10.07
CA THR A 582 -26.21 -37.57 -10.45
C THR A 582 -27.08 -38.50 -9.60
N TRP A 583 -27.79 -39.43 -10.25
CA TRP A 583 -28.67 -40.40 -9.58
C TRP A 583 -28.64 -41.77 -10.26
N ASP A 584 -28.93 -42.82 -9.48
CA ASP A 584 -28.87 -44.21 -9.94
C ASP A 584 -30.28 -44.77 -10.15
N SER A 585 -30.47 -45.63 -11.15
CA SER A 585 -31.71 -46.38 -11.37
C SER A 585 -31.63 -47.84 -10.89
N TYR A 586 -32.79 -48.47 -10.75
CA TYR A 586 -32.93 -49.92 -10.66
C TYR A 586 -34.06 -50.41 -11.55
N GLU A 587 -33.67 -51.07 -12.64
CA GLU A 587 -34.50 -51.33 -13.82
C GLU A 587 -35.33 -52.62 -13.69
N ASN A 588 -36.27 -52.83 -14.62
CA ASN A 588 -37.11 -54.06 -14.69
C ASN A 588 -36.27 -55.34 -14.79
N ASP A 589 -35.19 -55.30 -15.57
CA ASP A 589 -34.24 -56.40 -15.77
C ASP A 589 -33.21 -56.52 -14.63
N LEU A 590 -33.38 -55.74 -13.56
CA LEU A 590 -32.52 -55.65 -12.38
C LEU A 590 -31.14 -55.03 -12.65
N SER A 591 -30.93 -54.42 -13.81
CA SER A 591 -29.75 -53.59 -14.08
C SER A 591 -29.84 -52.26 -13.30
N ARG A 592 -28.71 -51.55 -13.27
CA ARG A 592 -28.56 -50.21 -12.69
C ARG A 592 -27.86 -49.34 -13.70
N ASN A 593 -28.40 -48.14 -13.92
CA ASN A 593 -27.81 -47.13 -14.77
C ASN A 593 -27.62 -45.85 -13.95
N GLU A 594 -26.58 -45.09 -14.26
CA GLU A 594 -26.33 -43.77 -13.68
C GLU A 594 -26.83 -42.71 -14.66
N TYR A 595 -27.49 -41.69 -14.14
CA TYR A 595 -28.00 -40.56 -14.89
C TYR A 595 -27.52 -39.24 -14.28
N ILE A 596 -27.36 -38.21 -15.11
CA ILE A 596 -27.00 -36.85 -14.67
C ILE A 596 -28.03 -35.86 -15.21
N TYR A 597 -28.85 -35.29 -14.33
CA TYR A 597 -29.89 -34.32 -14.70
C TYR A 597 -29.46 -32.91 -14.35
N LYS A 598 -29.66 -31.98 -15.27
CA LYS A 598 -29.36 -30.56 -15.09
C LYS A 598 -30.62 -29.77 -14.75
N PHE A 599 -30.55 -28.99 -13.69
CA PHE A 599 -31.62 -28.10 -13.23
C PHE A 599 -31.13 -26.66 -13.16
N LYS A 600 -32.06 -25.71 -13.26
CA LYS A 600 -31.80 -24.27 -13.05
C LYS A 600 -32.66 -23.75 -11.92
N CYS A 601 -32.09 -22.94 -11.03
CA CYS A 601 -32.87 -22.16 -10.08
C CYS A 601 -33.52 -20.97 -10.82
N VAL A 602 -34.84 -20.92 -10.87
CA VAL A 602 -35.61 -19.88 -11.59
C VAL A 602 -36.24 -18.85 -10.66
N LYS A 603 -36.21 -19.10 -9.34
CA LYS A 603 -36.61 -18.14 -8.30
C LYS A 603 -35.76 -18.36 -7.04
N SER A 604 -35.24 -17.28 -6.48
CA SER A 604 -34.41 -17.35 -5.28
C SER A 604 -35.22 -17.68 -4.02
N GLY A 605 -34.51 -18.15 -2.99
CA GLY A 605 -35.02 -18.39 -1.65
C GLY A 605 -35.70 -17.17 -1.01
N PRO A 606 -36.46 -17.36 0.09
CA PRO A 606 -36.53 -18.57 0.93
C PRO A 606 -37.55 -19.62 0.44
N SER A 607 -38.09 -19.47 -0.76
CA SER A 607 -38.98 -20.45 -1.40
C SER A 607 -38.57 -20.62 -2.86
N PRO A 608 -37.46 -21.34 -3.08
CA PRO A 608 -36.85 -21.42 -4.40
C PRO A 608 -37.70 -22.27 -5.34
N GLU A 609 -37.62 -21.97 -6.63
CA GLU A 609 -38.23 -22.78 -7.68
C GLU A 609 -37.14 -23.25 -8.63
N PHE A 610 -37.24 -24.51 -9.06
CA PHE A 610 -36.29 -25.13 -9.97
C PHE A 610 -36.99 -25.62 -11.22
N GLU A 611 -36.28 -25.54 -12.34
CA GLU A 611 -36.70 -26.05 -13.64
C GLU A 611 -35.72 -27.15 -14.07
N PHE A 612 -36.25 -28.28 -14.56
CA PHE A 612 -35.45 -29.29 -15.25
C PHE A 612 -35.08 -28.78 -16.64
N ILE A 613 -33.79 -28.83 -16.97
CA ILE A 613 -33.26 -28.31 -18.23
C ILE A 613 -33.04 -29.44 -19.22
N GLU A 614 -32.25 -30.43 -18.86
CA GLU A 614 -31.87 -31.52 -19.75
C GLU A 614 -31.27 -32.72 -18.99
N ASP A 615 -31.32 -33.88 -19.64
CA ASP A 615 -30.54 -35.05 -19.28
C ASP A 615 -29.17 -34.97 -19.97
N ILE A 616 -28.09 -34.86 -19.18
CA ILE A 616 -26.70 -34.78 -19.67
C ILE A 616 -25.93 -36.07 -19.40
N SER A 617 -26.63 -37.19 -19.19
CA SER A 617 -26.00 -38.49 -19.03
C SER A 617 -25.12 -38.83 -20.24
N PRO A 618 -23.94 -39.44 -20.05
CA PRO A 618 -23.11 -39.89 -21.18
C PRO A 618 -23.90 -40.87 -22.06
N GLU A 619 -23.89 -40.68 -23.39
CA GLU A 619 -24.45 -41.67 -24.31
C GLU A 619 -23.68 -43.00 -24.13
N ASN A 620 -24.38 -44.05 -23.71
CA ASN A 620 -23.84 -45.41 -23.57
C ASN A 620 -23.77 -46.18 -24.89
#